data_AF-L1IMF8-F1
#
_entry.id   AF-L1IMF8-F1
#
_cell.length_a   1.000
_cell.length_b   1.000
_cell.length_c   1.000
_cell.angle_alpha   90.00
_cell.angle_beta   90.00
_cell.angle_gamma   90.00
#
_symmetry.space_group_name_H-M   'P 1'
#
loop_
_entity.id
_entity.type
_entity.pdbx_description
1 polymer ?
#
loop_
_entity_poly.entity_id
_entity_poly.type
_entity_poly.pdbx_seq_one_letter_code
_entity_poly.pdbx_strand_id
1 'polypeptide(L)'
;MGSEHKSFMACEHGEDEKACVRDRRGRAVDATENGSDCASCHDVNNQPEHFEQDEQAEMWTEYGRAIEDLTKSTLCPFIMVDLSRDNNPILFASTSMCEIDVGVQWHTTHRTSLWDYLEGKLSDCDYSAIENAMRQPFVEFSTCFEWAPDTSSSQWLHVSLRQDDKFKCPFVTICFYDVTNLVEQYDVQNLEDKCREIETTQLYTCTTSFSVLHAMMMDDDKSEADGLENETPSL
;
A
#
# COMPACT_ATOMS: atom_id res chain seq x y z
N MET A 1 25.94 -5.28 23.28
CA MET A 1 25.08 -4.52 24.21
C MET A 1 24.08 -3.79 23.34
N GLY A 2 22.86 -4.31 23.23
CA GLY A 2 21.82 -3.77 22.35
C GLY A 2 21.23 -2.51 22.97
N SER A 3 21.28 -1.41 22.23
CA SER A 3 20.56 -0.17 22.54
C SER A 3 19.09 -0.39 22.19
N GLU A 4 18.23 -0.59 23.19
CA GLU A 4 16.78 -0.50 23.00
C GLU A 4 16.43 0.95 22.59
N HIS A 5 16.05 1.15 21.33
CA HIS A 5 15.39 2.39 20.92
C HIS A 5 14.00 2.42 21.56
N LYS A 6 13.88 3.14 22.67
CA LYS A 6 12.59 3.51 23.27
C LYS A 6 12.10 4.76 22.54
N SER A 7 11.07 4.62 21.71
CA SER A 7 10.29 5.78 21.25
C SER A 7 9.54 6.36 22.44
N PHE A 8 9.68 7.66 22.65
CA PHE A 8 8.97 8.41 23.69
C PHE A 8 7.83 9.18 23.03
N MET A 9 6.59 8.89 23.44
CA MET A 9 5.42 9.70 23.12
C MET A 9 5.08 10.60 24.30
N ALA A 10 4.77 11.86 24.04
CA ALA A 10 4.28 12.81 25.04
C ALA A 10 2.76 12.96 24.90
N CYS A 11 2.05 12.99 26.03
CA CYS A 11 0.62 13.25 26.09
C CYS A 11 0.38 14.68 26.58
N GLU A 12 -0.38 15.49 25.84
CA GLU A 12 -0.87 16.77 26.34
C GLU A 12 -2.16 16.57 27.14
N HIS A 13 -2.06 16.14 28.41
CA HIS A 13 -3.09 16.38 29.41
C HIS A 13 -2.40 16.93 30.67
N GLY A 14 -3.01 17.94 31.28
CA GLY A 14 -2.43 18.75 32.35
C GLY A 14 -1.67 17.96 33.43
N GLU A 15 -0.47 18.45 33.71
CA GLU A 15 0.36 18.25 34.90
C GLU A 15 0.95 16.86 35.25
N ASP A 16 0.72 15.78 34.48
CA ASP A 16 1.44 14.51 34.69
C ASP A 16 1.93 13.87 33.37
N GLU A 17 3.25 13.87 33.14
CA GLU A 17 3.90 13.15 32.04
C GLU A 17 3.72 11.62 32.21
N LYS A 18 2.70 11.04 31.57
CA LYS A 18 2.53 9.59 31.48
C LYS A 18 3.14 9.03 30.21
N ALA A 19 3.89 7.93 30.34
CA ALA A 19 4.45 7.20 29.21
C ALA A 19 3.36 6.36 28.54
N CYS A 20 3.18 6.51 27.22
CA CYS A 20 2.34 5.63 26.40
C CYS A 20 3.19 4.58 25.67
N VAL A 21 2.60 3.39 25.45
CA VAL A 21 3.21 2.28 24.70
C VAL A 21 2.28 1.87 23.57
N ARG A 22 2.80 1.37 22.45
CA ARG A 22 1.97 0.84 21.36
C ARG A 22 1.52 -0.59 21.68
N ASP A 23 0.23 -0.87 21.51
CA ASP A 23 -0.32 -2.23 21.56
C ASP A 23 0.08 -3.03 20.30
N ARG A 24 -0.26 -4.32 20.26
CA ARG A 24 0.04 -5.20 19.11
C ARG A 24 -0.67 -4.78 17.81
N ARG A 25 -1.64 -3.88 17.88
CA ARG A 25 -2.41 -3.32 16.75
C ARG A 25 -1.95 -1.91 16.39
N GLY A 26 -0.84 -1.45 16.97
CA GLY A 26 -0.28 -0.13 16.71
C GLY A 26 -1.01 1.02 17.41
N ARG A 27 -2.00 0.75 18.25
CA ARG A 27 -2.73 1.78 19.00
C ARG A 27 -1.94 2.19 20.22
N ALA A 28 -1.88 3.48 20.49
CA ALA A 28 -1.24 3.98 21.67
C ALA A 28 -2.13 3.75 22.91
N VAL A 29 -1.57 3.07 23.91
CA VAL A 29 -2.24 2.70 25.16
C VAL A 29 -1.44 3.23 26.35
N ASP A 30 -2.16 3.68 27.39
CA ASP A 30 -1.53 4.18 28.61
C ASP A 30 -0.77 3.03 29.32
N ALA A 31 0.45 3.28 29.78
CA ALA A 31 1.31 2.22 30.35
C ALA A 31 0.89 1.77 31.76
N THR A 32 -0.23 2.27 32.29
CA THR A 32 -0.75 1.87 33.60
C THR A 32 -1.72 0.70 33.48
N GLU A 33 -1.70 -0.22 34.47
CA GLU A 33 -2.25 -1.59 34.45
C GLU A 33 -3.74 -1.78 34.10
N ASN A 34 -4.46 -0.75 33.69
CA ASN A 34 -5.82 -0.87 33.17
C ASN A 34 -5.88 -0.14 31.83
N GLY A 35 -5.70 -0.88 30.73
CA GLY A 35 -5.65 -0.37 29.36
C GLY A 35 -6.88 0.44 28.96
N SER A 36 -6.87 1.73 29.30
CA SER A 36 -7.77 2.73 28.75
C SER A 36 -7.11 3.37 27.53
N ASP A 37 -7.87 3.50 26.45
CA ASP A 37 -7.44 4.12 25.21
C ASP A 37 -6.92 5.55 25.46
N CYS A 38 -5.65 5.80 25.10
CA CYS A 38 -5.06 7.13 25.10
C CYS A 38 -5.58 7.86 23.86
N ALA A 39 -6.52 8.79 24.04
CA ALA A 39 -7.18 9.47 22.93
C ALA A 39 -6.31 10.56 22.23
N SER A 40 -5.09 10.86 22.69
CA SER A 40 -4.32 12.00 22.17
C SER A 40 -2.79 11.87 22.31
N CYS A 41 -2.22 10.74 21.89
CA CYS A 41 -0.78 10.53 21.87
C CYS A 41 -0.28 10.68 20.42
N HIS A 42 0.47 11.75 20.14
CA HIS A 42 1.09 12.00 18.84
C HIS A 42 2.58 11.66 18.90
N ASP A 43 3.09 11.00 17.86
CA ASP A 43 4.52 10.68 17.71
C ASP A 43 5.25 11.91 17.18
N VAL A 44 6.14 12.50 17.98
CA VAL A 44 6.72 13.84 17.72
C VAL A 44 8.05 13.77 16.97
N ASN A 45 8.53 12.58 16.57
CA ASN A 45 9.84 12.43 15.96
C ASN A 45 9.77 11.80 14.55
N ASN A 46 9.89 12.66 13.54
CA ASN A 46 10.11 12.38 12.11
C ASN A 46 8.96 11.71 11.32
N GLN A 47 7.86 12.42 11.09
CA GLN A 47 6.99 12.16 9.95
C GLN A 47 6.88 13.41 9.06
N PRO A 48 6.91 13.28 7.71
CA PRO A 48 6.59 14.39 6.83
C PRO A 48 5.14 14.83 7.08
N GLU A 49 4.95 16.13 7.23
CA GLU A 49 3.66 16.77 7.52
C GLU A 49 2.60 16.47 6.43
N HIS A 50 1.49 15.87 6.87
CA HIS A 50 0.10 16.05 6.41
C HIS A 50 -0.25 15.85 4.91
N PHE A 51 -0.79 14.66 4.57
CA PHE A 51 -1.42 14.30 3.28
C PHE A 51 -2.96 14.25 3.35
N GLU A 52 -3.62 15.38 3.66
CA GLU A 52 -5.09 15.46 3.85
C GLU A 52 -5.87 16.27 2.79
N GLN A 53 -5.28 16.62 1.65
CA GLN A 53 -5.96 17.45 0.64
C GLN A 53 -6.56 16.63 -0.51
N ASP A 54 -7.78 16.97 -0.91
CA ASP A 54 -8.51 16.32 -2.02
C ASP A 54 -7.78 16.40 -3.36
N GLU A 55 -6.97 17.45 -3.56
CA GLU A 55 -6.11 17.63 -4.74
C GLU A 55 -5.07 16.50 -4.89
N GLN A 56 -4.54 15.96 -3.79
CA GLN A 56 -3.60 14.84 -3.82
C GLN A 56 -4.30 13.52 -4.14
N ALA A 57 -5.57 13.35 -3.73
CA ALA A 57 -6.33 12.16 -4.06
C ALA A 57 -6.64 12.08 -5.57
N GLU A 58 -6.89 13.22 -6.21
CA GLU A 58 -7.01 13.31 -7.67
C GLU A 58 -5.71 12.93 -8.36
N MET A 59 -4.57 13.45 -7.90
CA MET A 59 -3.24 13.11 -8.43
C MET A 59 -2.95 11.60 -8.36
N TRP A 60 -3.21 10.95 -7.22
CA TRP A 60 -3.01 9.49 -7.09
C TRP A 60 -3.95 8.68 -7.98
N THR A 61 -5.15 9.19 -8.21
CA THR A 61 -6.11 8.57 -9.11
C THR A 61 -5.65 8.69 -10.57
N GLU A 62 -5.15 9.85 -10.97
CA GLU A 62 -4.55 10.06 -12.31
C GLU A 62 -3.32 9.17 -12.52
N TYR A 63 -2.47 9.07 -11.49
CA TYR A 63 -1.32 8.19 -11.50
C TYR A 63 -1.71 6.72 -11.69
N GLY A 64 -2.66 6.22 -10.90
CA GLY A 64 -3.17 4.86 -11.04
C GLY A 64 -3.77 4.59 -12.42
N ARG A 65 -4.49 5.56 -12.98
CA ARG A 65 -5.01 5.49 -14.36
C ARG A 65 -3.91 5.44 -15.41
N ALA A 66 -2.82 6.19 -15.23
CA ALA A 66 -1.68 6.15 -16.14
C ALA A 66 -1.00 4.77 -16.14
N ILE A 67 -0.84 4.15 -14.96
CA ILE A 67 -0.35 2.77 -14.85
C ILE A 67 -1.30 1.82 -15.57
N GLU A 68 -2.59 1.92 -15.28
CA GLU A 68 -3.62 1.07 -15.90
C GLU A 68 -3.55 1.19 -17.43
N ASP A 69 -3.52 2.42 -17.97
CA ASP A 69 -3.41 2.70 -19.40
C ASP A 69 -2.17 2.07 -20.05
N LEU A 70 -1.02 2.10 -19.38
CA LEU A 70 0.23 1.52 -19.87
C LEU A 70 0.24 -0.03 -19.74
N THR A 71 -0.46 -0.57 -18.76
CA THR A 71 -0.54 -2.00 -18.45
C THR A 71 -1.78 -2.69 -19.04
N LYS A 72 -2.59 -1.99 -19.85
CA LYS A 72 -3.82 -2.50 -20.49
C LYS A 72 -3.63 -3.83 -21.22
N SER A 73 -2.44 -4.08 -21.79
CA SER A 73 -2.13 -5.32 -22.50
C SER A 73 -1.92 -6.53 -21.59
N THR A 74 -1.64 -6.29 -20.30
CA THR A 74 -1.28 -7.31 -19.30
C THR A 74 -2.37 -7.60 -18.26
N LEU A 75 -3.44 -6.78 -18.24
CA LEU A 75 -4.69 -6.96 -17.46
C LEU A 75 -4.52 -7.46 -16.02
N CYS A 76 -3.41 -7.15 -15.35
CA CYS A 76 -3.22 -7.57 -13.97
C CYS A 76 -4.03 -6.65 -13.06
N PRO A 77 -5.05 -7.15 -12.34
CA PRO A 77 -5.70 -6.38 -11.30
C PRO A 77 -4.69 -5.93 -10.25
N PHE A 78 -4.75 -4.68 -9.81
CA PHE A 78 -3.86 -4.17 -8.78
C PHE A 78 -4.53 -3.09 -7.92
N ILE A 79 -4.00 -2.93 -6.72
CA ILE A 79 -4.24 -1.77 -5.85
C ILE A 79 -2.92 -1.13 -5.45
N MET A 80 -3.00 0.15 -5.10
CA MET A 80 -1.89 0.89 -4.51
C MET A 80 -2.23 1.31 -3.10
N VAL A 81 -1.26 1.15 -2.20
CA VAL A 81 -1.46 1.39 -0.77
C VAL A 81 -0.34 2.26 -0.23
N ASP A 82 -0.70 3.26 0.58
CA ASP A 82 0.22 4.15 1.25
C ASP A 82 0.65 3.57 2.61
N LEU A 83 1.92 3.22 2.75
CA LEU A 83 2.53 2.71 3.98
C LEU A 83 2.96 3.82 4.95
N SER A 84 2.98 5.09 4.52
CA SER A 84 3.36 6.20 5.41
C SER A 84 2.23 6.60 6.35
N ARG A 85 1.00 6.16 6.06
CA ARG A 85 -0.21 6.56 6.79
C ARG A 85 -0.74 5.42 7.63
N ASP A 86 -1.34 5.79 8.76
CA ASP A 86 -2.03 4.86 9.63
C ASP A 86 -3.11 4.09 8.86
N ASN A 87 -3.25 2.81 9.19
CA ASN A 87 -4.21 1.88 8.59
C ASN A 87 -4.02 1.63 7.08
N ASN A 88 -2.90 2.05 6.50
CA ASN A 88 -2.50 1.72 5.13
C ASN A 88 -3.62 1.97 4.10
N PRO A 89 -4.01 3.24 3.85
CA PRO A 89 -5.13 3.55 2.98
C PRO A 89 -4.86 3.14 1.54
N ILE A 90 -5.91 2.62 0.89
CA ILE A 90 -5.89 2.35 -0.55
C ILE A 90 -6.02 3.67 -1.31
N LEU A 91 -5.00 3.97 -2.12
CA LEU A 91 -4.92 5.17 -2.95
C LEU A 91 -5.67 4.98 -4.27
N PHE A 92 -5.50 3.79 -4.85
CA PHE A 92 -6.03 3.46 -6.17
C PHE A 92 -6.33 1.96 -6.27
N ALA A 93 -7.35 1.61 -7.03
CA ALA A 93 -7.65 0.25 -7.47
C ALA A 93 -7.94 0.27 -8.97
N SER A 94 -7.36 -0.66 -9.71
CA SER A 94 -7.59 -0.75 -11.16
C SER A 94 -9.02 -1.19 -11.48
N THR A 95 -9.49 -0.88 -12.68
CA THR A 95 -10.80 -1.29 -13.19
C THR A 95 -10.94 -2.82 -13.16
N SER A 96 -9.91 -3.56 -13.56
CA SER A 96 -9.89 -5.02 -13.47
C SER A 96 -9.97 -5.53 -12.02
N MET A 97 -9.46 -4.78 -11.04
CA MET A 97 -9.65 -5.14 -9.63
C MET A 97 -11.10 -4.95 -9.18
N CYS A 98 -11.75 -3.89 -9.67
CA CYS A 98 -13.17 -3.65 -9.44
C CYS A 98 -14.05 -4.77 -10.02
N GLU A 99 -13.61 -5.39 -11.12
CA GLU A 99 -14.30 -6.53 -11.73
C GLU A 99 -14.14 -7.83 -10.93
N ILE A 100 -12.98 -8.04 -10.31
CA ILE A 100 -12.72 -9.19 -9.41
C ILE A 100 -13.57 -9.11 -8.14
N ASP A 101 -13.73 -7.90 -7.59
CA ASP A 101 -14.49 -7.66 -6.35
C ASP A 101 -15.84 -6.99 -6.67
N VAL A 102 -16.74 -7.79 -7.25
CA VAL A 102 -18.08 -7.36 -7.71
C VAL A 102 -18.90 -6.80 -6.55
N GLY A 103 -18.88 -5.48 -6.35
CA GLY A 103 -19.68 -4.83 -5.31
C GLY A 103 -18.96 -3.69 -4.60
N VAL A 104 -17.64 -3.58 -4.75
CA VAL A 104 -16.89 -2.45 -4.19
C VAL A 104 -17.03 -1.25 -5.13
N GLN A 105 -17.77 -0.23 -4.68
CA GLN A 105 -17.87 1.06 -5.37
C GLN A 105 -16.61 1.89 -5.13
N TRP A 106 -15.52 1.56 -5.84
CA TRP A 106 -14.18 2.16 -5.62
C TRP A 106 -14.13 3.69 -5.71
N HIS A 107 -15.06 4.32 -6.44
CA HIS A 107 -15.26 5.77 -6.49
C HIS A 107 -15.65 6.39 -5.13
N THR A 108 -16.01 5.58 -4.14
CA THR A 108 -16.28 5.96 -2.74
C THR A 108 -15.24 5.41 -1.76
N THR A 109 -14.32 4.58 -2.24
CA THR A 109 -13.40 3.75 -1.44
C THR A 109 -11.99 4.34 -1.38
N HIS A 110 -11.75 5.48 -2.04
CA HIS A 110 -10.57 6.29 -1.78
C HIS A 110 -10.40 6.45 -0.26
N ARG A 111 -9.25 6.03 0.27
CA ARG A 111 -8.92 6.10 1.71
C ARG A 111 -9.58 5.04 2.60
N THR A 112 -10.19 3.99 2.05
CA THR A 112 -10.52 2.81 2.87
C THR A 112 -9.23 2.14 3.32
N SER A 113 -9.18 1.71 4.57
CA SER A 113 -8.03 0.96 5.07
C SER A 113 -7.85 -0.32 4.25
N LEU A 114 -6.60 -0.67 3.93
CA LEU A 114 -6.29 -1.98 3.38
C LEU A 114 -6.83 -3.10 4.28
N TRP A 115 -6.77 -2.91 5.60
CA TRP A 115 -7.19 -3.89 6.58
C TRP A 115 -8.69 -4.13 6.54
N ASP A 116 -9.49 -3.07 6.55
CA ASP A 116 -10.95 -3.16 6.40
C ASP A 116 -11.33 -3.79 5.05
N TYR A 117 -10.55 -3.50 4.00
CA TYR A 117 -10.77 -4.07 2.68
C TYR A 117 -10.49 -5.58 2.62
N LEU A 118 -9.47 -6.06 3.34
CA LEU A 118 -9.10 -7.48 3.38
C LEU A 118 -9.89 -8.28 4.42
N GLU A 119 -10.52 -7.62 5.38
CA GLU A 119 -11.33 -8.25 6.41
C GLU A 119 -12.48 -9.07 5.79
N GLY A 120 -12.66 -10.30 6.25
CA GLY A 120 -13.69 -11.22 5.75
C GLY A 120 -13.37 -11.88 4.40
N LYS A 121 -12.40 -11.37 3.64
CA LYS A 121 -12.02 -11.92 2.32
C LYS A 121 -10.91 -12.95 2.38
N LEU A 122 -10.11 -12.90 3.45
CA LEU A 122 -8.96 -13.77 3.70
C LEU A 122 -9.17 -14.61 4.95
N SER A 123 -8.48 -15.75 4.99
CA SER A 123 -8.29 -16.48 6.25
C SER A 123 -7.41 -15.70 7.23
N ASP A 124 -7.54 -15.96 8.54
CA ASP A 124 -6.72 -15.31 9.57
C ASP A 124 -5.21 -15.49 9.32
N CYS A 125 -4.79 -16.64 8.76
CA CYS A 125 -3.38 -16.90 8.49
C CYS A 125 -2.87 -16.13 7.29
N ASP A 126 -3.65 -16.02 6.21
CA ASP A 126 -3.26 -15.26 5.02
C ASP A 126 -3.25 -13.76 5.31
N TYR A 127 -4.24 -13.28 6.06
CA TYR A 127 -4.28 -11.92 6.57
C TYR A 127 -3.02 -11.60 7.38
N SER A 128 -2.66 -12.46 8.33
CA SER A 128 -1.46 -12.29 9.16
C SER A 128 -0.16 -12.34 8.35
N ALA A 129 -0.11 -13.15 7.28
CA ALA A 129 1.06 -13.24 6.42
C ALA A 129 1.30 -11.92 5.66
N ILE A 130 0.25 -11.34 5.09
CA ILE A 130 0.29 -10.02 4.43
C ILE A 130 0.68 -8.94 5.43
N GLU A 131 0.07 -8.93 6.61
CA GLU A 131 0.39 -7.95 7.66
C GLU A 131 1.87 -8.00 8.07
N ASN A 132 2.44 -9.19 8.22
CA ASN A 132 3.85 -9.36 8.56
C ASN A 132 4.80 -8.98 7.41
N ALA A 133 4.40 -9.20 6.15
CA ALA A 133 5.15 -8.75 4.98
C ALA A 133 5.20 -7.21 4.90
N MET A 134 4.09 -6.55 5.18
CA MET A 134 3.94 -5.09 5.15
C MET A 134 4.73 -4.36 6.25
N ARG A 135 5.09 -5.06 7.33
CA ARG A 135 5.95 -4.54 8.40
C ARG A 135 7.45 -4.62 8.10
N GLN A 136 7.85 -5.29 7.02
CA GLN A 136 9.26 -5.41 6.67
C GLN A 136 9.80 -4.05 6.20
N PRO A 137 11.10 -3.77 6.41
CA PRO A 137 11.74 -2.55 5.89
C PRO A 137 11.67 -2.42 4.36
N PHE A 138 11.50 -3.56 3.69
CA PHE A 138 11.31 -3.69 2.26
C PHE A 138 10.24 -4.74 2.01
N VAL A 139 9.16 -4.35 1.32
CA VAL A 139 8.05 -5.25 1.02
C VAL A 139 8.30 -5.95 -0.32
N GLU A 140 8.68 -7.22 -0.26
CA GLU A 140 8.62 -8.14 -1.40
C GLU A 140 8.04 -9.46 -0.90
N PHE A 141 6.83 -9.77 -1.35
CA PHE A 141 6.08 -10.95 -0.91
C PHE A 141 5.19 -11.45 -2.04
N SER A 142 5.06 -12.76 -2.16
CA SER A 142 4.06 -13.39 -3.00
C SER A 142 3.50 -14.64 -2.36
N THR A 143 2.19 -14.86 -2.53
CA THR A 143 1.49 -16.06 -2.04
C THR A 143 0.22 -16.31 -2.83
N CYS A 144 -0.32 -17.51 -2.74
CA CYS A 144 -1.69 -17.79 -3.15
C CYS A 144 -2.61 -17.86 -1.93
N PHE A 145 -3.81 -17.33 -2.03
CA PHE A 145 -4.87 -17.52 -1.04
C PHE A 145 -6.23 -17.67 -1.71
N GLU A 146 -7.16 -18.28 -0.98
CA GLU A 146 -8.56 -18.28 -1.35
C GLU A 146 -9.17 -16.92 -0.97
N TRP A 147 -9.75 -16.25 -1.94
CA TRP A 147 -10.42 -14.97 -1.81
C TRP A 147 -11.92 -15.19 -1.89
N ALA A 148 -12.64 -14.78 -0.85
CA ALA A 148 -14.09 -14.90 -0.78
C ALA A 148 -14.73 -13.50 -0.78
N PRO A 149 -15.19 -12.98 -1.94
CA PRO A 149 -15.95 -11.74 -1.97
C PRO A 149 -17.31 -11.95 -1.31
N ASP A 150 -17.87 -10.90 -0.70
CA ASP A 150 -19.19 -10.95 -0.04
C ASP A 150 -20.34 -11.39 -0.98
N THR A 151 -20.13 -11.32 -2.30
CA THR A 151 -21.17 -11.41 -3.33
C THR A 151 -20.96 -12.51 -4.36
N SER A 152 -19.84 -13.24 -4.35
CA SER A 152 -19.51 -14.23 -5.39
C SER A 152 -18.92 -15.52 -4.84
N SER A 153 -18.73 -16.50 -5.73
CA SER A 153 -18.01 -17.73 -5.41
C SER A 153 -16.57 -17.42 -5.02
N SER A 154 -16.01 -18.19 -4.10
CA SER A 154 -14.60 -18.07 -3.77
C SER A 154 -13.73 -18.34 -5.00
N GLN A 155 -12.60 -17.64 -5.06
CA GLN A 155 -11.62 -17.72 -6.14
C GLN A 155 -10.21 -17.81 -5.54
N TRP A 156 -9.29 -18.52 -6.18
CA TRP A 156 -7.90 -18.52 -5.77
C TRP A 156 -7.15 -17.39 -6.44
N LEU A 157 -6.52 -16.53 -5.64
CA LEU A 157 -5.70 -15.42 -6.14
C LEU A 157 -4.23 -15.67 -5.81
N HIS A 158 -3.36 -15.57 -6.81
CA HIS A 158 -1.94 -15.33 -6.60
C HIS A 158 -1.73 -13.83 -6.41
N VAL A 159 -1.16 -13.44 -5.28
CA VAL A 159 -0.98 -12.04 -4.89
C VAL A 159 0.49 -11.75 -4.69
N SER A 160 0.94 -10.62 -5.26
CA SER A 160 2.29 -10.11 -5.09
C SER A 160 2.26 -8.69 -4.54
N LEU A 161 2.99 -8.46 -3.46
CA LEU A 161 3.21 -7.16 -2.84
C LEU A 161 4.65 -6.74 -3.14
N ARG A 162 4.83 -5.56 -3.72
CA ARG A 162 6.16 -4.99 -4.00
C ARG A 162 6.20 -3.51 -3.67
N GLN A 163 7.26 -3.11 -2.97
CA GLN A 163 7.69 -1.74 -2.78
C GLN A 163 9.01 -1.52 -3.54
N ASP A 164 9.26 -0.32 -4.05
CA ASP A 164 10.55 0.02 -4.66
C ASP A 164 11.52 0.58 -3.60
N ASP A 165 12.67 -0.07 -3.44
CA ASP A 165 13.72 0.33 -2.51
C ASP A 165 14.55 1.52 -2.99
N LYS A 166 14.63 1.73 -4.31
CA LYS A 166 15.49 2.75 -4.91
C LYS A 166 14.95 4.15 -4.67
N PHE A 167 13.64 4.30 -4.73
CA PHE A 167 12.97 5.60 -4.59
C PHE A 167 12.48 5.87 -3.17
N LYS A 168 12.69 4.93 -2.24
CA LYS A 168 12.16 4.96 -0.87
C LYS A 168 10.68 5.36 -0.84
N CYS A 169 9.93 4.96 -1.86
CA CYS A 169 8.60 5.47 -2.00
C CYS A 169 7.74 4.82 -0.91
N PRO A 170 6.88 5.58 -0.24
CA PRO A 170 6.15 5.10 0.92
C PRO A 170 5.00 4.16 0.55
N PHE A 171 4.96 3.60 -0.66
CA PHE A 171 3.82 2.85 -1.14
C PHE A 171 4.20 1.45 -1.61
N VAL A 172 3.20 0.59 -1.56
CA VAL A 172 3.27 -0.77 -2.09
C VAL A 172 2.25 -0.92 -3.22
N THR A 173 2.67 -1.58 -4.29
CA THR A 173 1.75 -2.07 -5.31
C THR A 173 1.42 -3.51 -4.98
N ILE A 174 0.13 -3.81 -4.88
CA ILE A 174 -0.39 -5.16 -4.64
C ILE A 174 -1.07 -5.62 -5.92
N CYS A 175 -0.50 -6.61 -6.59
CA CYS A 175 -1.01 -7.21 -7.81
C CYS A 175 -1.71 -8.52 -7.50
N PHE A 176 -2.81 -8.78 -8.19
CA PHE A 176 -3.62 -9.99 -8.06
C PHE A 176 -3.66 -10.74 -9.39
N TYR A 177 -3.81 -12.05 -9.35
CA TYR A 177 -3.98 -12.87 -10.53
C TYR A 177 -4.89 -14.06 -10.18
N ASP A 178 -5.97 -14.26 -10.92
CA ASP A 178 -6.86 -15.39 -10.72
C ASP A 178 -6.20 -16.70 -11.18
N VAL A 179 -5.95 -17.58 -10.22
CA VAL A 179 -5.36 -18.90 -10.43
C VAL A 179 -6.34 -20.03 -10.13
N THR A 180 -7.64 -19.74 -9.98
CA THR A 180 -8.69 -20.74 -9.68
C THR A 180 -8.62 -21.91 -10.64
N ASN A 181 -8.60 -21.64 -11.95
CA ASN A 181 -8.51 -22.68 -12.98
C ASN A 181 -7.21 -23.51 -12.87
N LEU A 182 -6.09 -22.91 -12.47
CA LEU A 182 -4.82 -23.62 -12.32
C LEU A 182 -4.83 -24.55 -11.11
N VAL A 183 -5.40 -24.07 -9.99
CA VAL A 183 -5.54 -24.86 -8.75
C VAL A 183 -6.52 -26.01 -8.97
N GLU A 184 -7.63 -25.79 -9.67
CA GLU A 184 -8.67 -26.80 -9.89
C GLU A 184 -8.30 -27.87 -10.94
N GLN A 185 -7.59 -27.50 -12.02
CA GLN A 185 -7.33 -28.41 -13.13
C GLN A 185 -6.09 -29.30 -12.94
N TYR A 186 -5.22 -29.03 -11.94
CA TYR A 186 -4.10 -29.90 -11.52
C TYR A 186 -3.18 -30.40 -12.66
N ASP A 187 -2.88 -29.56 -13.65
CA ASP A 187 -1.88 -29.90 -14.69
C ASP A 187 -0.47 -29.45 -14.27
N VAL A 188 0.23 -30.34 -13.55
CA VAL A 188 1.57 -30.11 -13.01
C VAL A 188 2.60 -29.81 -14.11
N GLN A 189 2.40 -30.29 -15.34
CA GLN A 189 3.36 -30.13 -16.43
C GLN A 189 3.40 -28.70 -16.99
N ASN A 190 2.29 -27.97 -16.87
CA ASN A 190 2.15 -26.58 -17.33
C ASN A 190 2.24 -25.56 -16.19
N LEU A 191 2.37 -26.03 -14.94
CA LEU A 191 2.32 -25.16 -13.77
C LEU A 191 3.54 -24.24 -13.68
N GLU A 192 4.76 -24.73 -13.96
CA GLU A 192 5.98 -23.92 -13.86
C GLU A 192 5.99 -22.76 -14.87
N ASP A 193 5.61 -23.03 -16.12
CA ASP A 193 5.54 -21.99 -17.15
C ASP A 193 4.42 -20.99 -16.86
N LYS A 194 3.29 -21.45 -16.31
CA LYS A 194 2.20 -20.57 -15.86
C LYS A 194 2.57 -19.73 -14.66
N CYS A 195 3.26 -20.28 -13.66
CA CYS A 195 3.78 -19.50 -12.54
C CYS A 195 4.73 -18.41 -13.02
N ARG A 196 5.64 -18.74 -13.94
CA ARG A 196 6.57 -17.74 -14.52
C ARG A 196 5.84 -16.65 -15.28
N GLU A 197 4.79 -17.00 -16.03
CA GLU A 197 3.94 -16.04 -16.75
C GLU A 197 3.24 -15.09 -15.77
N ILE A 198 2.66 -15.62 -14.69
CA ILE A 198 1.99 -14.84 -13.63
C ILE A 198 2.98 -13.88 -12.97
N GLU A 199 4.11 -14.39 -12.50
CA GLU A 199 5.15 -13.57 -11.86
C GLU A 199 5.66 -12.47 -12.80
N THR A 200 5.89 -12.79 -14.07
CA THR A 200 6.33 -11.82 -15.08
C THR A 200 5.30 -10.72 -15.29
N THR A 201 4.02 -11.10 -15.35
CA THR A 201 2.89 -10.16 -15.53
C THR A 201 2.75 -9.21 -14.33
N GLN A 202 2.80 -9.76 -13.12
CA GLN A 202 2.72 -8.97 -11.89
C GLN A 202 3.96 -8.08 -11.71
N LEU A 203 5.15 -8.59 -11.99
CA LEU A 203 6.40 -7.83 -11.93
C LEU A 203 6.40 -6.67 -12.94
N TYR A 204 5.89 -6.90 -14.15
CA TYR A 204 5.74 -5.83 -15.15
C TYR A 204 4.82 -4.71 -14.65
N THR A 205 3.70 -5.07 -14.03
CA THR A 205 2.75 -4.09 -13.45
C THR A 205 3.39 -3.29 -12.31
N CYS A 206 4.07 -3.95 -11.37
CA CYS A 206 4.79 -3.26 -10.29
C CYS A 206 5.91 -2.35 -10.84
N THR A 207 6.72 -2.84 -11.78
CA THR A 207 7.83 -2.07 -12.37
C THR A 207 7.33 -0.87 -13.15
N THR A 208 6.22 -1.01 -13.87
CA THR A 208 5.56 0.09 -14.57
C THR A 208 5.07 1.14 -13.58
N SER A 209 4.46 0.70 -12.48
CA SER A 209 4.07 1.61 -11.39
C SER A 209 5.25 2.47 -10.96
N PHE A 210 6.36 1.86 -10.53
CA PHE A 210 7.52 2.60 -10.07
C PHE A 210 8.13 3.53 -11.13
N SER A 211 8.12 3.11 -12.40
CA SER A 211 8.63 3.92 -13.51
C SER A 211 7.80 5.17 -13.75
N VAL A 212 6.46 5.06 -13.70
CA VAL A 212 5.56 6.20 -13.83
C VAL A 212 5.74 7.15 -12.64
N LEU A 213 5.93 6.62 -11.42
CA LEU A 213 6.09 7.49 -10.24
C LEU A 213 7.37 8.29 -10.40
N HIS A 214 8.44 7.60 -10.74
CA HIS A 214 9.73 8.24 -10.93
C HIS A 214 9.68 9.33 -11.99
N ALA A 215 8.96 9.12 -13.10
CA ALA A 215 8.76 10.14 -14.11
C ALA A 215 8.05 11.38 -13.54
N MET A 216 7.00 11.20 -12.75
CA MET A 216 6.27 12.31 -12.13
C MET A 216 7.13 13.07 -11.12
N MET A 217 7.85 12.36 -10.24
CA MET A 217 8.72 13.00 -9.25
C MET A 217 9.87 13.80 -9.90
N MET A 218 10.34 13.37 -11.08
CA MET A 218 11.44 14.03 -11.80
C MET A 218 10.99 15.18 -12.70
N ASP A 219 9.71 15.27 -13.04
CA ASP A 219 9.17 16.39 -13.82
C ASP A 219 8.90 17.63 -12.93
N ASP A 220 8.63 17.44 -11.63
CA ASP A 220 8.53 18.54 -10.66
C ASP A 220 9.87 19.28 -10.48
N ASP A 221 11.00 18.57 -10.46
CA ASP A 221 12.35 19.14 -10.31
C ASP A 221 12.79 20.02 -11.50
N LYS A 222 12.20 19.86 -12.68
CA LYS A 222 12.51 20.73 -13.84
C LYS A 222 11.76 22.05 -13.79
N SER A 223 10.61 22.10 -13.12
CA SER A 223 9.80 23.32 -13.03
C SER A 223 10.43 24.39 -12.12
N GLU A 224 11.27 23.99 -11.15
CA GLU A 224 12.03 24.92 -10.31
C GLU A 224 13.32 25.45 -10.99
N ALA A 225 13.85 24.72 -11.98
CA ALA A 225 15.07 25.13 -12.70
C ALA A 225 14.83 26.26 -13.73
N ASP A 226 13.63 26.34 -14.30
CA ASP A 226 13.27 27.38 -15.27
C ASP A 226 12.92 28.74 -14.62
N GLY A 227 12.91 28.82 -13.28
CA GLY A 227 12.67 30.05 -12.52
C GLY A 227 13.90 30.95 -12.30
N LEU A 228 15.10 30.52 -12.70
CA LEU A 228 16.38 31.20 -12.39
C LEU A 228 17.07 31.87 -13.58
N GLU A 229 16.51 31.84 -14.79
CA GLU A 229 17.08 32.53 -15.95
C GLU A 229 16.29 33.81 -16.31
N ASN A 230 16.35 34.83 -15.45
CA ASN A 230 16.00 36.21 -15.84
C ASN A 230 16.65 37.28 -14.95
N GLU A 231 17.97 37.25 -14.80
CA GLU A 231 18.73 38.46 -14.50
C GLU A 231 19.86 38.61 -15.51
N THR A 232 19.59 39.33 -16.59
CA THR A 232 20.63 39.86 -17.47
C THR A 232 21.35 40.98 -16.73
N PRO A 233 22.68 40.89 -16.48
CA PRO A 233 23.41 42.04 -15.99
C PRO A 233 23.55 43.04 -17.15
N SER A 234 22.90 44.19 -17.01
CA SER A 234 23.09 45.33 -17.89
C SER A 234 24.44 45.98 -17.58
N LEU A 235 25.41 45.88 -18.50
CA LEU A 235 26.49 46.85 -18.70
C LEU A 235 26.88 46.93 -20.18
#